data_AF-A0A1E4SMI5-F1
#
_entry.id   AF-A0A1E4SMI5-F1
#
_cell.length_a   1.000
_cell.length_b   1.000
_cell.length_c   1.000
_cell.angle_alpha   90.00
_cell.angle_beta   90.00
_cell.angle_gamma   90.00
#
_symmetry.space_group_name_H-M   'P 1'
#
loop_
_entity.id
_entity.type
_entity.pdbx_description
1 polymer ?
#
loop_
_entity_poly.entity_id
_entity_poly.type
_entity_poly.pdbx_seq_one_letter_code
_entity_poly.pdbx_strand_id
1 'polypeptide(L)'
;MADYIDTKVVVPGTRGHGILRYYGAIRGKNGVFAGIELIGPTAATRGKNSGDVEGIQYFRVEIPLTGLFLPIDRLAAVNPHLVGLALAPPSSRNSISSMPSMASSTANHSKTAILNELRATVDEIQPLLQDYEVQLSEKDKKMTKQKADFERAREEWRESIDLMSIAHQENEAYYEKQVDLINEKLLALAKESEEAAQLKLAGDEEIAKLMLQIDDLKMEIIMAEKKTLQQRDLEGTVDELKHELSIRPTFNELVDLQTSLDELETLHKKELDSTEQELRRVIGENKDLQKKLEQVLTEQVENAKKEISDRELEKSLGDEEESLALPIYSPGKVDPSAGKNDWCGLCERDGHSSINCPYENDIF
;
A
#
# COMPACT_ATOMS: atom_id res chain seq x y z
N MET A 1 -33.64 10.33 61.15
CA MET A 1 -32.81 9.31 61.85
C MET A 1 -31.90 8.57 60.87
N ALA A 2 -31.47 9.24 59.79
CA ALA A 2 -30.65 8.68 58.70
C ALA A 2 -29.43 9.57 58.41
N ASP A 3 -29.16 10.54 59.29
CA ASP A 3 -28.47 11.76 58.90
C ASP A 3 -26.93 11.61 58.84
N TYR A 4 -26.41 10.44 59.19
CA TYR A 4 -24.96 10.15 59.24
C TYR A 4 -24.53 8.92 58.42
N ILE A 5 -25.47 8.15 57.87
CA ILE A 5 -25.13 7.02 56.98
C ILE A 5 -24.55 7.59 55.68
N ASP A 6 -23.58 6.90 55.11
CA ASP A 6 -22.81 7.27 53.92
C ASP A 6 -21.89 8.49 54.09
N THR A 7 -21.65 8.91 55.34
CA THR A 7 -20.64 9.95 55.64
C THR A 7 -19.24 9.37 55.71
N LYS A 8 -18.25 10.16 55.25
CA LYS A 8 -16.84 9.81 55.31
C LYS A 8 -16.28 10.06 56.71
N VAL A 9 -15.71 9.02 57.31
CA VAL A 9 -15.18 9.02 58.68
C VAL A 9 -13.69 8.66 58.71
N VAL A 10 -12.97 9.23 59.67
CA VAL A 10 -11.58 8.88 59.96
C VAL A 10 -11.54 7.66 60.88
N VAL A 11 -10.68 6.69 60.60
CA VAL A 11 -10.61 5.43 61.36
C VAL A 11 -9.55 5.53 62.47
N PRO A 12 -9.92 5.37 63.76
CA PRO A 12 -8.98 5.48 64.88
C PRO A 12 -7.75 4.56 64.74
N GLY A 13 -6.57 5.08 65.06
CA GLY A 13 -5.31 4.33 65.05
C GLY A 13 -4.70 4.12 63.66
N THR A 14 -5.22 4.77 62.62
CA THR A 14 -4.64 4.78 61.27
C THR A 14 -4.77 6.13 60.59
N ARG A 15 -4.04 6.34 59.48
CA ARG A 15 -4.25 7.47 58.55
C ARG A 15 -5.36 7.18 57.52
N GLY A 16 -6.17 6.14 57.76
CA GLY A 16 -7.18 5.64 56.85
C GLY A 16 -8.55 6.29 57.02
N HIS A 17 -9.39 6.14 55.99
CA HIS A 17 -10.76 6.65 55.96
C HIS A 17 -11.71 5.51 55.63
N GLY A 18 -12.97 5.67 56.00
CA GLY A 18 -14.04 4.77 55.61
C GLY A 18 -15.38 5.50 55.48
N ILE A 19 -16.41 4.77 55.10
CA ILE A 19 -17.79 5.24 54.98
C ILE A 19 -18.61 4.59 56.09
N LEU A 20 -19.33 5.40 56.87
CA LEU A 20 -20.24 4.89 57.89
C LEU A 20 -21.47 4.27 57.22
N ARG A 21 -21.62 2.95 57.30
CA ARG A 21 -22.73 2.21 56.66
C ARG A 21 -23.80 1.76 57.67
N TYR A 22 -23.46 1.69 58.95
CA TYR A 22 -24.37 1.27 60.01
C TYR A 22 -23.98 1.91 61.35
N TYR A 23 -24.97 2.21 62.19
CA TYR A 23 -24.73 2.41 63.62
C TYR A 23 -25.91 1.84 64.44
N GLY A 24 -25.62 1.14 65.54
CA GLY A 24 -26.64 0.51 66.35
C GLY A 24 -26.13 -0.64 67.23
N ALA A 25 -27.05 -1.31 67.91
CA ALA A 25 -26.74 -2.49 68.71
C ALA A 25 -26.53 -3.71 67.81
N ILE A 26 -25.51 -4.51 68.10
CA ILE A 26 -25.23 -5.78 67.40
C ILE A 26 -25.73 -6.93 68.28
N ARG A 27 -26.42 -7.90 67.68
CA ARG A 27 -26.93 -9.08 68.40
C ARG A 27 -25.79 -9.78 69.15
N GLY A 28 -26.01 -10.04 70.44
CA GLY A 28 -25.04 -10.74 71.30
C GLY A 28 -23.84 -9.88 71.75
N LYS A 29 -23.80 -8.58 71.41
CA LYS A 29 -22.78 -7.63 71.88
C LYS A 29 -23.43 -6.52 72.69
N ASN A 30 -22.81 -6.14 73.80
CA ASN A 30 -23.27 -5.03 74.63
C ASN A 30 -22.71 -3.70 74.09
N GLY A 31 -23.56 -2.69 73.97
CA GLY A 31 -23.20 -1.34 73.51
C GLY A 31 -23.63 -1.03 72.08
N VAL A 32 -23.32 0.18 71.63
CA VAL A 32 -23.62 0.68 70.28
C VAL A 32 -22.35 0.65 69.44
N PHE A 33 -22.47 0.12 68.22
CA PHE A 33 -21.36 -0.08 67.30
C PHE A 33 -21.62 0.66 66.00
N ALA A 34 -20.56 1.18 65.39
CA ALA A 34 -20.52 1.68 64.04
C ALA A 34 -19.96 0.60 63.10
N GLY A 35 -20.68 0.33 62.02
CA GLY A 35 -20.22 -0.46 60.88
C GLY A 35 -19.68 0.45 59.79
N ILE A 36 -18.41 0.29 59.44
CA ILE A 36 -17.68 1.16 58.51
C ILE A 36 -17.17 0.30 57.35
N GLU A 37 -17.36 0.78 56.14
CA GLU A 37 -16.68 0.26 54.95
C GLU A 37 -15.36 0.99 54.74
N LEU A 38 -14.24 0.27 54.83
CA LEU A 38 -12.91 0.85 54.72
C LEU A 38 -12.55 1.14 53.26
N ILE A 39 -11.90 2.28 53.01
CA ILE A 39 -11.47 2.67 51.66
C ILE A 39 -9.94 2.67 51.57
N GLY A 40 -9.42 2.26 50.41
CA GLY A 40 -8.01 2.34 50.07
C GLY A 40 -7.14 1.31 50.82
N PRO A 41 -5.85 1.60 51.07
CA PRO A 41 -4.91 0.63 51.66
C PRO A 41 -5.32 0.10 53.05
N THR A 42 -6.17 0.84 53.76
CA THR A 42 -6.68 0.43 55.08
C THR A 42 -7.67 -0.72 54.99
N ALA A 43 -8.35 -0.88 53.84
CA ALA A 43 -9.30 -1.96 53.61
C ALA A 43 -8.62 -3.34 53.61
N ALA A 44 -7.48 -3.46 52.91
CA ALA A 44 -6.72 -4.70 52.83
C ALA A 44 -6.07 -5.12 54.17
N THR A 45 -5.76 -4.14 55.03
CA THR A 45 -5.00 -4.39 56.27
C THR A 45 -5.87 -4.50 57.52
N ARG A 46 -7.07 -3.89 57.53
CA ARG A 46 -7.93 -3.80 58.72
C ARG A 46 -9.36 -4.25 58.50
N GLY A 47 -9.76 -4.52 57.25
CA GLY A 47 -11.04 -5.12 56.95
C GLY A 47 -11.14 -6.51 57.60
N LYS A 48 -12.33 -6.86 58.11
CA LYS A 48 -12.54 -8.12 58.84
C LYS A 48 -13.77 -8.88 58.40
N ASN A 49 -14.80 -8.19 57.94
CA ASN A 49 -16.10 -8.77 57.63
C ASN A 49 -16.70 -8.14 56.38
N SER A 50 -17.77 -8.72 55.87
CA SER A 50 -18.51 -8.20 54.71
C SER A 50 -19.80 -7.48 55.13
N GLY A 51 -19.80 -6.91 56.34
CA GLY A 51 -20.93 -6.21 56.94
C GLY A 51 -21.93 -7.10 57.70
N ASP A 52 -21.54 -8.34 58.00
CA ASP A 52 -22.27 -9.31 58.80
C ASP A 52 -21.55 -9.66 60.11
N VAL A 53 -22.31 -10.10 61.13
CA VAL A 53 -21.80 -10.68 62.37
C VAL A 53 -22.63 -11.92 62.69
N GLU A 54 -21.96 -13.08 62.82
CA GLU A 54 -22.61 -14.37 63.15
C GLU A 54 -23.79 -14.70 62.22
N GLY A 55 -23.66 -14.39 60.92
CA GLY A 55 -24.66 -14.67 59.89
C GLY A 55 -25.80 -13.65 59.77
N ILE A 56 -25.79 -12.58 60.59
CA ILE A 56 -26.76 -11.49 60.49
C ILE A 56 -26.13 -10.32 59.75
N GLN A 57 -26.73 -9.93 58.63
CA GLN A 57 -26.28 -8.80 57.82
C GLN A 57 -26.75 -7.46 58.43
N TYR A 58 -25.82 -6.54 58.68
CA TYR A 58 -26.11 -5.19 59.19
C TYR A 58 -25.93 -4.11 58.12
N PHE A 59 -24.92 -4.26 57.25
CA PHE A 59 -24.69 -3.39 56.09
C PHE A 59 -24.04 -4.19 54.97
N ARG A 60 -24.01 -3.66 53.74
CA ARG A 60 -23.29 -4.30 52.62
C ARG A 60 -22.03 -3.51 52.31
N VAL A 61 -21.01 -4.22 51.83
CA VAL A 61 -19.76 -3.66 51.31
C VAL A 61 -19.64 -3.97 49.83
N GLU A 62 -18.97 -3.10 49.09
CA GLU A 62 -18.69 -3.25 47.66
C GLU A 62 -17.59 -4.28 47.41
N ILE A 63 -16.56 -4.29 48.27
CA ILE A 63 -15.46 -5.26 48.23
C ILE A 63 -15.56 -6.18 49.45
N PRO A 64 -15.59 -7.52 49.30
CA PRO A 64 -15.66 -8.45 50.42
C PRO A 64 -14.54 -8.22 51.45
N LEU A 65 -14.83 -8.50 52.72
CA LEU A 65 -13.92 -8.37 53.86
C LEU A 65 -13.39 -6.95 54.14
N THR A 66 -13.97 -5.91 53.55
CA THR A 66 -13.56 -4.51 53.83
C THR A 66 -14.31 -3.83 54.98
N GLY A 67 -15.33 -4.50 55.52
CA GLY A 67 -16.15 -4.03 56.62
C GLY A 67 -15.44 -4.15 57.98
N LEU A 68 -15.70 -3.19 58.85
CA LEU A 68 -15.18 -3.14 60.22
C LEU A 68 -16.24 -2.61 61.19
N PHE A 69 -16.43 -3.33 62.31
CA PHE A 69 -17.23 -2.84 63.45
C PHE A 69 -16.35 -2.26 64.54
N LEU A 70 -16.72 -1.08 65.04
CA LEU A 70 -16.06 -0.41 66.16
C LEU A 70 -17.11 0.17 67.12
N PRO A 71 -16.85 0.25 68.44
CA PRO A 71 -17.71 0.99 69.35
C PRO A 71 -17.88 2.44 68.90
N ILE A 72 -19.12 2.96 68.90
CA ILE A 72 -19.44 4.30 68.40
C ILE A 72 -18.61 5.39 69.10
N ASP A 73 -18.36 5.24 70.40
CA ASP A 73 -17.59 6.18 71.21
C ASP A 73 -16.14 6.34 70.71
N ARG A 74 -15.54 5.23 70.26
CA ARG A 74 -14.17 5.24 69.72
C ARG A 74 -14.12 5.94 68.37
N LEU A 75 -15.17 5.79 67.57
CA LEU A 75 -15.25 6.47 66.28
C LEU A 75 -15.53 7.96 66.45
N ALA A 76 -16.42 8.33 67.36
CA ALA A 76 -16.77 9.72 67.68
C ALA A 76 -15.58 10.50 68.25
N ALA A 77 -14.67 9.86 68.99
CA ALA A 77 -13.48 10.49 69.53
C ALA A 77 -12.56 11.13 68.47
N VAL A 78 -12.53 10.58 67.24
CA VAL A 78 -11.74 11.13 66.11
C VAL A 78 -12.61 11.77 65.03
N ASN A 79 -13.94 11.75 65.20
CA ASN A 79 -14.92 12.31 64.28
C ASN A 79 -15.92 13.17 65.06
N PRO A 80 -15.61 14.47 65.31
CA PRO A 80 -16.45 15.34 66.15
C PRO A 80 -17.89 15.51 65.67
N HIS A 81 -18.14 15.33 64.37
CA HIS A 81 -19.49 15.38 63.78
C HIS A 81 -20.39 14.21 64.20
N LEU A 82 -19.84 13.13 64.78
CA LEU A 82 -20.59 11.96 65.24
C LEU A 82 -20.85 11.96 66.76
N VAL A 83 -20.43 13.00 67.48
CA VAL A 83 -20.55 13.09 68.95
C VAL A 83 -22.02 12.99 69.42
N GLY A 84 -22.98 13.41 68.58
CA GLY A 84 -24.41 13.27 68.88
C GLY A 84 -24.90 11.82 68.98
N LEU A 85 -24.17 10.84 68.43
CA LEU A 85 -24.53 9.41 68.46
C LEU A 85 -24.00 8.64 69.69
N ALA A 86 -23.01 9.20 70.41
CA ALA A 86 -22.34 8.56 71.54
C ALA A 86 -23.05 8.78 72.90
N LEU A 87 -24.07 9.65 72.96
CA LEU A 87 -24.69 10.11 74.21
C LEU A 87 -25.93 9.30 74.66
N ALA A 88 -26.20 8.13 74.06
CA ALA A 88 -27.33 7.30 74.50
C ALA A 88 -26.94 6.46 75.75
N PRO A 89 -27.67 6.58 76.88
CA PRO A 89 -27.27 5.95 78.14
C PRO A 89 -27.55 4.43 78.15
N PRO A 90 -26.60 3.59 78.61
CA PRO A 90 -26.90 2.22 79.00
C PRO A 90 -27.48 2.16 80.42
N SER A 91 -28.73 1.72 80.54
CA SER A 91 -29.46 1.52 81.80
C SER A 91 -28.77 0.51 82.72
N SER A 92 -28.60 0.94 83.97
CA SER A 92 -28.00 0.22 85.11
C SER A 92 -28.92 -0.85 85.72
N ARG A 93 -28.33 -1.77 86.52
CA ARG A 93 -28.80 -2.34 87.82
C ARG A 93 -27.98 -3.63 88.11
N ASN A 94 -27.50 -3.96 89.31
CA ASN A 94 -28.08 -3.81 90.63
C ASN A 94 -27.03 -3.84 91.76
N SER A 95 -27.39 -3.17 92.85
CA SER A 95 -26.84 -3.15 94.22
C SER A 95 -27.31 -4.31 95.07
N ILE A 96 -26.49 -4.81 96.02
CA ILE A 96 -26.99 -5.44 97.25
C ILE A 96 -26.20 -4.92 98.47
N SER A 97 -26.99 -4.61 99.48
CA SER A 97 -26.80 -3.85 100.72
C SER A 97 -26.06 -4.58 101.83
N SER A 98 -25.50 -3.77 102.74
CA SER A 98 -24.79 -4.13 103.96
C SER A 98 -25.65 -3.99 105.23
N MET A 99 -25.13 -4.54 106.35
CA MET A 99 -25.38 -4.25 107.79
C MET A 99 -26.37 -5.16 108.55
N PRO A 100 -26.28 -5.31 109.89
CA PRO A 100 -25.29 -4.77 110.85
C PRO A 100 -24.72 -5.78 111.91
N SER A 101 -23.77 -5.22 112.66
CA SER A 101 -23.07 -5.64 113.89
C SER A 101 -23.97 -5.79 115.14
N MET A 102 -23.53 -6.55 116.16
CA MET A 102 -23.30 -6.06 117.55
C MET A 102 -22.91 -7.17 118.56
N ALA A 103 -21.76 -6.92 119.22
CA ALA A 103 -21.39 -7.08 120.63
C ALA A 103 -21.34 -8.46 121.36
N SER A 104 -20.13 -8.71 121.90
CA SER A 104 -19.67 -9.76 122.80
C SER A 104 -20.13 -9.62 124.26
N SER A 105 -20.41 -10.75 124.94
CA SER A 105 -19.83 -11.05 126.28
C SER A 105 -20.06 -12.51 126.74
N THR A 106 -19.48 -13.46 126.00
CA THR A 106 -19.28 -14.87 126.41
C THR A 106 -17.86 -15.27 125.98
N ALA A 107 -16.88 -14.46 126.39
CA ALA A 107 -15.60 -14.33 125.70
C ALA A 107 -14.69 -15.56 125.72
N ASN A 108 -14.98 -16.63 126.48
CA ASN A 108 -14.16 -17.85 126.45
C ASN A 108 -14.93 -19.06 125.89
N HIS A 109 -16.21 -19.28 126.22
CA HIS A 109 -17.01 -20.36 125.62
C HIS A 109 -17.49 -20.05 124.18
N SER A 110 -17.81 -18.79 123.87
CA SER A 110 -18.08 -18.41 122.47
C SER A 110 -16.83 -18.37 121.63
N LYS A 111 -15.65 -18.03 122.19
CA LYS A 111 -14.39 -18.16 121.44
C LYS A 111 -14.08 -19.61 121.10
N THR A 112 -14.26 -20.55 122.03
CA THR A 112 -14.07 -21.98 121.74
C THR A 112 -15.11 -22.51 120.75
N ALA A 113 -16.37 -22.06 120.82
CA ALA A 113 -17.40 -22.43 119.86
C ALA A 113 -17.09 -21.89 118.45
N ILE A 114 -16.73 -20.60 118.36
CA ILE A 114 -16.34 -19.94 117.10
C ILE A 114 -15.06 -20.58 116.53
N LEU A 115 -14.08 -20.94 117.36
CA LEU A 115 -12.87 -21.63 116.89
C LEU A 115 -13.17 -23.04 116.37
N ASN A 116 -14.10 -23.76 116.98
CA ASN A 116 -14.53 -25.08 116.49
C ASN A 116 -15.34 -24.96 115.19
N GLU A 117 -16.18 -23.93 115.06
CA GLU A 117 -16.92 -23.63 113.84
C GLU A 117 -15.97 -23.20 112.72
N LEU A 118 -15.02 -22.31 112.99
CA LEU A 118 -13.96 -21.94 112.06
C LEU A 118 -13.14 -23.16 111.64
N ARG A 119 -12.77 -24.04 112.58
CA ARG A 119 -12.07 -25.29 112.26
C ARG A 119 -12.91 -26.20 111.36
N ALA A 120 -14.21 -26.35 111.63
CA ALA A 120 -15.10 -27.13 110.78
C ALA A 120 -15.21 -26.53 109.36
N THR A 121 -15.30 -25.20 109.24
CA THR A 121 -15.31 -24.53 107.93
C THR A 121 -13.98 -24.67 107.19
N VAL A 122 -12.85 -24.64 107.91
CA VAL A 122 -11.53 -24.89 107.32
C VAL A 122 -11.43 -26.35 106.85
N ASP A 123 -11.88 -27.31 107.66
CA ASP A 123 -11.90 -28.73 107.29
C ASP A 123 -12.83 -29.00 106.08
N GLU A 124 -13.90 -28.22 105.90
CA GLU A 124 -14.80 -28.29 104.74
C GLU A 124 -14.22 -27.60 103.48
N ILE A 125 -13.52 -26.47 103.64
CA ILE A 125 -12.94 -25.70 102.52
C ILE A 125 -11.63 -26.31 102.02
N GLN A 126 -10.83 -26.95 102.90
CA GLN A 126 -9.55 -27.56 102.56
C GLN A 126 -9.61 -28.53 101.35
N PRO A 127 -10.54 -29.50 101.28
CA PRO A 127 -10.64 -30.39 100.11
C PRO A 127 -11.06 -29.64 98.84
N LEU A 128 -11.94 -28.64 98.94
CA LEU A 128 -12.35 -27.83 97.80
C LEU A 128 -11.17 -27.02 97.24
N LEU A 129 -10.34 -26.45 98.11
CA LEU A 129 -9.14 -25.73 97.70
C LEU A 129 -8.14 -26.66 97.00
N GLN A 130 -7.94 -27.87 97.54
CA GLN A 130 -7.10 -28.88 96.92
C GLN A 130 -7.61 -29.30 95.54
N ASP A 131 -8.92 -29.49 95.37
CA ASP A 131 -9.54 -29.77 94.07
C ASP A 131 -9.33 -28.62 93.07
N TYR A 132 -9.45 -27.36 93.51
CA TYR A 132 -9.16 -26.19 92.67
C TYR A 132 -7.69 -26.11 92.26
N GLU A 133 -6.76 -26.40 93.16
CA GLU A 133 -5.32 -26.44 92.87
C GLU A 133 -4.98 -27.52 91.84
N VAL A 134 -5.58 -28.71 91.97
CA VAL A 134 -5.42 -29.79 90.98
C VAL A 134 -5.98 -29.37 89.63
N GLN A 135 -7.18 -28.79 89.58
CA GLN A 135 -7.78 -28.32 88.32
C GLN A 135 -6.96 -27.20 87.67
N LEU A 136 -6.38 -26.29 88.45
CA LEU A 136 -5.49 -25.25 87.95
C LEU A 136 -4.24 -25.88 87.34
N SER A 137 -3.60 -26.82 88.04
CA SER A 137 -2.43 -27.55 87.54
C SER A 137 -2.72 -28.31 86.24
N GLU A 138 -3.88 -28.96 86.14
CA GLU A 138 -4.31 -29.65 84.92
C GLU A 138 -4.57 -28.69 83.76
N LYS A 139 -5.23 -27.56 84.02
CA LYS A 139 -5.45 -26.51 83.01
C LYS A 139 -4.12 -25.91 82.55
N ASP A 140 -3.19 -25.64 83.46
CA ASP A 140 -1.86 -25.12 83.12
C ASP A 140 -1.08 -26.11 82.26
N LYS A 141 -1.09 -27.41 82.60
CA LYS A 141 -0.50 -28.47 81.77
C LYS A 141 -1.13 -28.55 80.38
N LYS A 142 -2.45 -28.38 80.29
CA LYS A 142 -3.15 -28.36 78.99
C LYS A 142 -2.75 -27.14 78.17
N MET A 143 -2.65 -25.97 78.79
CA MET A 143 -2.24 -24.72 78.14
C MET A 143 -0.78 -24.79 77.66
N THR A 144 0.13 -25.35 78.45
CA THR A 144 1.54 -25.51 78.03
C THR A 144 1.68 -26.51 76.91
N LYS A 145 0.95 -27.65 76.96
CA LYS A 145 0.92 -28.62 75.86
C LYS A 145 0.40 -27.98 74.57
N GLN A 146 -0.72 -27.28 74.62
CA GLN A 146 -1.27 -26.59 73.44
C GLN A 146 -0.30 -25.54 72.89
N LYS A 147 0.35 -24.75 73.76
CA LYS A 147 1.39 -23.79 73.32
C LYS A 147 2.55 -24.49 72.62
N ALA A 148 3.03 -25.62 73.15
CA ALA A 148 4.11 -26.39 72.53
C ALA A 148 3.68 -27.00 71.18
N ASP A 149 2.44 -27.52 71.09
CA ASP A 149 1.89 -28.05 69.84
C ASP A 149 1.76 -26.93 68.78
N PHE A 150 1.33 -25.73 69.16
CA PHE A 150 1.30 -24.57 68.27
C PHE A 150 2.70 -24.13 67.85
N GLU A 151 3.68 -24.15 68.75
CA GLU A 151 5.07 -23.81 68.41
C GLU A 151 5.63 -24.78 67.37
N ARG A 152 5.44 -26.08 67.58
CA ARG A 152 5.86 -27.11 66.62
C ARG A 152 5.21 -26.91 65.25
N ALA A 153 3.89 -26.66 65.21
CA ALA A 153 3.21 -26.41 63.95
C ALA A 153 3.71 -25.14 63.24
N ARG A 154 4.14 -24.11 63.99
CA ARG A 154 4.75 -22.90 63.41
C ARG A 154 6.14 -23.19 62.84
N GLU A 155 6.94 -24.01 63.51
CA GLU A 155 8.25 -24.43 63.00
C GLU A 155 8.12 -25.28 61.74
N GLU A 156 7.24 -26.29 61.75
CA GLU A 156 6.96 -27.12 60.57
C GLU A 156 6.48 -26.27 59.38
N TRP A 157 5.62 -25.28 59.62
CA TRP A 157 5.18 -24.37 58.57
C TRP A 157 6.29 -23.47 58.05
N ARG A 158 7.18 -22.98 58.92
CA ARG A 158 8.36 -22.19 58.51
C ARG A 158 9.31 -23.03 57.66
N GLU A 159 9.62 -24.25 58.08
CA GLU A 159 10.46 -25.16 57.31
C GLU A 159 9.87 -25.47 55.93
N SER A 160 8.54 -25.67 55.87
CA SER A 160 7.85 -25.86 54.59
C SER A 160 7.93 -24.61 53.68
N ILE A 161 7.86 -23.41 54.24
CA ILE A 161 8.02 -22.16 53.48
C ILE A 161 9.45 -22.02 53.00
N ASP A 162 10.44 -22.25 53.86
CA ASP A 162 11.85 -22.11 53.50
C ASP A 162 12.21 -23.07 52.36
N LEU A 163 11.75 -24.33 52.44
CA LEU A 163 11.93 -25.30 51.37
C LEU A 163 11.25 -24.86 50.06
N MET A 164 10.01 -24.38 50.14
CA MET A 164 9.28 -23.88 48.98
C MET A 164 9.95 -22.64 48.38
N SER A 165 10.46 -21.73 49.22
CA SER A 165 11.16 -20.52 48.81
C SER A 165 12.47 -20.85 48.10
N ILE A 166 13.26 -21.79 48.63
CA ILE A 166 14.49 -22.26 47.98
C ILE A 166 14.17 -22.89 46.62
N ALA A 167 13.18 -23.78 46.56
CA ALA A 167 12.77 -24.41 45.30
C ALA A 167 12.28 -23.38 44.27
N HIS A 168 11.53 -22.36 44.70
CA HIS A 168 11.12 -21.26 43.82
C HIS A 168 12.31 -20.44 43.31
N GLN A 169 13.26 -20.10 44.20
CA GLN A 169 14.44 -19.34 43.83
C GLN A 169 15.34 -20.12 42.84
N GLU A 170 15.50 -21.43 43.03
CA GLU A 170 16.23 -22.30 42.10
C GLU A 170 15.54 -22.38 40.74
N ASN A 171 14.22 -22.51 40.72
CA ASN A 171 13.43 -22.52 39.48
C ASN A 171 13.54 -21.17 38.75
N GLU A 172 13.43 -20.05 39.47
CA GLU A 172 13.57 -18.72 38.91
C GLU A 172 14.96 -18.52 38.29
N ALA A 173 16.02 -18.89 39.02
CA ALA A 173 17.39 -18.84 38.51
C ALA A 173 17.62 -19.76 37.29
N TYR A 174 16.93 -20.90 37.23
CA TYR A 174 16.95 -21.77 36.05
C TYR A 174 16.29 -21.10 34.84
N TYR A 175 15.11 -20.53 35.02
CA TYR A 175 14.40 -19.83 33.94
C TYR A 175 15.15 -18.60 33.46
N GLU A 176 15.74 -17.82 34.37
CA GLU A 176 16.59 -16.67 34.03
C GLU A 176 17.76 -17.09 33.13
N LYS A 177 18.48 -18.17 33.50
CA LYS A 177 19.55 -18.74 32.65
C LYS A 177 19.06 -19.19 31.27
N GLN A 178 17.86 -19.78 31.17
CA GLN A 178 17.30 -20.17 29.89
C GLN A 178 16.93 -18.95 29.03
N VAL A 179 16.37 -17.90 29.65
CA VAL A 179 16.08 -16.64 28.98
C VAL A 179 17.36 -16.00 28.45
N ASP A 180 18.43 -15.96 29.25
CA ASP A 180 19.72 -15.44 28.83
C ASP A 180 20.31 -16.22 27.66
N LEU A 181 20.27 -17.55 27.71
CA LEU A 181 20.74 -18.41 26.62
C LEU A 181 19.94 -18.20 25.33
N ILE A 182 18.62 -18.02 25.43
CA ILE A 182 17.77 -17.73 24.27
C ILE A 182 18.10 -16.35 23.71
N ASN A 183 18.29 -15.34 24.56
CA ASN A 183 18.66 -13.99 24.14
C ASN A 183 20.03 -13.98 23.44
N GLU A 184 21.01 -14.73 23.95
CA GLU A 184 22.32 -14.88 23.32
C GLU A 184 22.21 -15.51 21.92
N LYS A 185 21.41 -16.58 21.79
CA LYS A 185 21.13 -17.22 20.49
C LYS A 185 20.41 -16.29 19.52
N LEU A 186 19.45 -15.50 20.00
CA LEU A 186 18.75 -14.51 19.18
C LEU A 186 19.73 -13.43 18.70
N LEU A 187 20.64 -12.98 19.56
CA LEU A 187 21.65 -11.98 19.20
C LEU A 187 22.65 -12.54 18.18
N ALA A 188 23.07 -13.80 18.32
CA ALA A 188 23.92 -14.47 17.33
C ALA A 188 23.22 -14.61 15.97
N LEU A 189 21.97 -15.08 15.95
CA LEU A 189 21.16 -15.20 14.73
C LEU A 189 20.90 -13.83 14.07
N ALA A 190 20.66 -12.79 14.87
CA ALA A 190 20.50 -11.43 14.35
C ALA A 190 21.77 -10.95 13.65
N LYS A 191 22.94 -11.23 14.24
CA LYS A 191 24.24 -10.89 13.63
C LYS A 191 24.48 -11.66 12.33
N GLU A 192 24.22 -12.96 12.30
CA GLU A 192 24.32 -13.78 11.08
C GLU A 192 23.37 -13.26 9.98
N SER A 193 22.15 -12.88 10.34
CA SER A 193 21.19 -12.28 9.40
C SER A 193 21.67 -10.93 8.86
N GLU A 194 22.33 -10.12 9.69
CA GLU A 194 22.88 -8.83 9.27
C GLU A 194 24.08 -9.01 8.33
N GLU A 195 25.00 -9.93 8.66
CA GLU A 195 26.14 -10.29 7.79
C GLU A 195 25.65 -10.83 6.44
N ALA A 196 24.63 -11.69 6.42
CA ALA A 196 24.01 -12.19 5.19
C ALA A 196 23.34 -11.08 4.37
N ALA A 197 22.67 -10.12 5.02
CA ALA A 197 22.07 -8.98 4.36
C ALA A 197 23.13 -8.06 3.72
N GLN A 198 24.24 -7.80 4.42
CA GLN A 198 25.36 -7.03 3.88
C GLN A 198 26.00 -7.72 2.66
N LEU A 199 26.23 -9.03 2.75
CA LEU A 199 26.79 -9.81 1.64
C LEU A 199 25.87 -9.78 0.41
N LYS A 200 24.55 -9.89 0.63
CA LYS A 200 23.55 -9.79 -0.43
C LYS A 200 23.57 -8.42 -1.09
N LEU A 201 23.64 -7.36 -0.30
CA LEU A 201 23.64 -5.98 -0.80
C LEU A 201 24.89 -5.70 -1.65
N ALA A 202 26.06 -6.18 -1.22
CA ALA A 202 27.30 -6.13 -2.00
C ALA A 202 27.18 -6.92 -3.32
N GLY A 203 26.56 -8.11 -3.27
CA GLY A 203 26.29 -8.91 -4.47
C GLY A 203 25.34 -8.22 -5.45
N ASP A 204 24.27 -7.60 -4.95
CA ASP A 204 23.30 -6.85 -5.76
C ASP A 204 23.95 -5.63 -6.44
N GLU A 205 24.86 -4.92 -5.75
CA GLU A 205 25.65 -3.83 -6.33
C GLU A 205 26.57 -4.31 -7.46
N GLU A 206 27.24 -5.44 -7.27
CA GLU A 206 28.12 -6.03 -8.29
C GLU A 206 27.32 -6.52 -9.51
N ILE A 207 26.15 -7.13 -9.28
CA ILE A 207 25.22 -7.51 -10.35
C ILE A 207 24.77 -6.28 -11.14
N ALA A 208 24.40 -5.18 -10.46
CA ALA A 208 23.98 -3.95 -11.13
C ALA A 208 25.11 -3.37 -12.01
N LYS A 209 26.36 -3.41 -11.53
CA LYS A 209 27.53 -2.98 -12.30
C LYS A 209 27.75 -3.85 -13.53
N LEU A 210 27.64 -5.17 -13.39
CA LEU A 210 27.76 -6.10 -14.51
C LEU A 210 26.63 -5.92 -15.53
N MET A 211 25.41 -5.62 -15.08
CA MET A 211 24.28 -5.32 -15.97
C MET A 211 24.55 -4.08 -16.83
N LEU A 212 25.08 -3.00 -16.24
CA LEU A 212 25.47 -1.80 -17.00
C LEU A 212 26.54 -2.12 -18.04
N GLN A 213 27.57 -2.88 -17.68
CA GLN A 213 28.62 -3.30 -18.62
C GLN A 213 28.07 -4.15 -19.76
N ILE A 214 27.13 -5.05 -19.47
CA ILE A 214 26.47 -5.86 -20.50
C ILE A 214 25.68 -4.98 -21.46
N ASP A 215 24.97 -3.97 -20.96
CA ASP A 215 24.18 -3.08 -21.81
C ASP A 215 25.07 -2.18 -22.68
N ASP A 216 26.20 -1.70 -22.15
CA ASP A 216 27.21 -0.99 -22.94
C ASP A 216 27.76 -1.88 -24.07
N LEU A 217 28.16 -3.11 -23.74
CA LEU A 217 28.66 -4.08 -24.74
C LEU A 217 27.60 -4.41 -25.80
N LYS A 218 26.32 -4.53 -25.43
CA LYS A 218 25.23 -4.72 -26.39
C LYS A 218 25.13 -3.52 -27.34
N MET A 219 25.26 -2.29 -26.85
CA MET A 219 25.23 -1.11 -27.69
C MET A 219 26.42 -1.08 -28.66
N GLU A 220 27.60 -1.47 -28.20
CA GLU A 220 28.77 -1.62 -29.07
C GLU A 220 28.55 -2.66 -30.18
N ILE A 221 27.96 -3.82 -29.85
CA ILE A 221 27.63 -4.85 -30.84
C ILE A 221 26.65 -4.31 -31.88
N ILE A 222 25.56 -3.65 -31.46
CA ILE A 222 24.56 -3.06 -32.38
C ILE A 222 25.23 -2.02 -33.31
N MET A 223 26.12 -1.19 -32.77
CA MET A 223 26.84 -0.20 -33.57
C MET A 223 27.78 -0.87 -34.58
N ALA A 224 28.48 -1.93 -34.17
CA ALA A 224 29.35 -2.71 -35.05
C ALA A 224 28.55 -3.39 -36.17
N GLU A 225 27.41 -4.00 -35.85
CA GLU A 225 26.50 -4.61 -36.83
C GLU A 225 25.97 -3.59 -37.84
N LYS A 226 25.60 -2.39 -37.39
CA LYS A 226 25.17 -1.31 -38.31
C LYS A 226 26.30 -0.91 -39.26
N LYS A 227 27.53 -0.79 -38.73
CA LYS A 227 28.69 -0.43 -39.54
C LYS A 227 29.03 -1.50 -40.57
N THR A 228 28.96 -2.79 -40.20
CA THR A 228 29.20 -3.89 -41.16
C THR A 228 28.12 -3.93 -42.23
N LEU A 229 26.85 -3.64 -41.89
CA LEU A 229 25.76 -3.54 -42.86
C LEU A 229 25.99 -2.41 -43.87
N GLN A 230 26.34 -1.21 -43.37
CA GLN A 230 26.69 -0.07 -44.23
C GLN A 230 27.90 -0.36 -45.12
N GLN A 231 28.92 -1.05 -44.60
CA GLN A 231 30.07 -1.46 -45.39
C GLN A 231 29.66 -2.43 -46.50
N ARG A 232 28.78 -3.39 -46.21
CA ARG A 232 28.27 -4.36 -47.19
C ARG A 232 27.47 -3.69 -48.30
N ASP A 233 26.65 -2.69 -47.95
CA ASP A 233 25.89 -1.90 -48.91
C ASP A 233 26.83 -1.11 -49.83
N LEU A 234 27.85 -0.45 -49.25
CA LEU A 234 28.88 0.25 -50.01
C LEU A 234 29.66 -0.70 -50.93
N GLU A 235 30.06 -1.89 -50.46
CA GLU A 235 30.71 -2.91 -51.27
C GLU A 235 29.83 -3.33 -52.46
N GLY A 236 28.52 -3.53 -52.24
CA GLY A 236 27.56 -3.80 -53.31
C GLY A 236 27.51 -2.69 -54.37
N THR A 237 27.44 -1.42 -53.95
CA THR A 237 27.48 -0.29 -54.91
C THR A 237 28.79 -0.21 -55.69
N VAL A 238 29.92 -0.52 -55.04
CA VAL A 238 31.23 -0.55 -55.70
C VAL A 238 31.26 -1.64 -56.75
N ASP A 239 30.73 -2.83 -56.46
CA ASP A 239 30.70 -3.93 -57.41
C ASP A 239 29.74 -3.65 -58.58
N GLU A 240 28.61 -3.00 -58.33
CA GLU A 240 27.69 -2.55 -59.39
C GLU A 240 28.33 -1.49 -60.29
N LEU A 241 28.97 -0.46 -59.72
CA LEU A 241 29.71 0.55 -60.48
C LEU A 241 30.87 -0.06 -61.28
N LYS A 242 31.58 -1.05 -60.73
CA LYS A 242 32.61 -1.80 -61.47
C LYS A 242 32.00 -2.58 -62.63
N HIS A 243 30.85 -3.22 -62.43
CA HIS A 243 30.15 -3.92 -63.49
C HIS A 243 29.72 -2.96 -64.60
N GLU A 244 29.11 -1.82 -64.25
CA GLU A 244 28.76 -0.75 -65.20
C GLU A 244 29.98 -0.26 -65.99
N LEU A 245 31.11 -0.03 -65.31
CA LEU A 245 32.38 0.32 -65.95
C LEU A 245 32.88 -0.76 -66.91
N SER A 246 32.68 -2.04 -66.58
CA SER A 246 33.11 -3.17 -67.40
C SER A 246 32.25 -3.38 -68.65
N ILE A 247 30.96 -3.06 -68.61
CA ILE A 247 30.04 -3.21 -69.75
C ILE A 247 30.05 -2.00 -70.68
N ARG A 248 30.70 -0.90 -70.28
CA ARG A 248 30.83 0.27 -71.17
C ARG A 248 31.55 -0.14 -72.44
N PRO A 249 31.03 0.25 -73.62
CA PRO A 249 31.68 -0.06 -74.87
C PRO A 249 33.08 0.53 -74.87
N THR A 250 34.03 -0.28 -75.31
CA THR A 250 35.42 0.13 -75.38
C THR A 250 35.56 1.22 -76.45
N PHE A 251 36.62 2.03 -76.32
CA PHE A 251 36.90 3.09 -77.30
C PHE A 251 36.94 2.56 -78.73
N ASN A 252 37.46 1.35 -78.94
CA ASN A 252 37.52 0.72 -80.25
C ASN A 252 36.12 0.35 -80.78
N GLU A 253 35.24 -0.23 -79.96
CA GLU A 253 33.87 -0.55 -80.37
C GLU A 253 33.06 0.70 -80.73
N LEU A 254 33.28 1.81 -80.01
CA LEU A 254 32.69 3.12 -80.32
C LEU A 254 33.20 3.67 -81.65
N VAL A 255 34.49 3.52 -81.94
CA VAL A 255 35.09 3.93 -83.22
C VAL A 255 34.53 3.09 -84.37
N ASP A 256 34.41 1.77 -84.18
CA ASP A 256 33.86 0.87 -85.19
C ASP A 256 32.38 1.21 -85.50
N LEU A 257 31.58 1.47 -84.45
CA LEU A 257 30.21 1.96 -84.59
C LEU A 257 30.15 3.30 -85.34
N GLN A 258 31.02 4.26 -85.00
CA GLN A 258 31.08 5.54 -85.69
C GLN A 258 31.40 5.36 -87.18
N THR A 259 32.38 4.53 -87.52
CA THR A 259 32.70 4.23 -88.92
C THR A 259 31.54 3.57 -89.65
N SER A 260 30.82 2.65 -89.00
CA SER A 260 29.65 2.02 -89.61
C SER A 260 28.50 3.01 -89.83
N LEU A 261 28.34 3.99 -88.93
CA LEU A 261 27.34 5.04 -89.04
C LEU A 261 27.67 5.99 -90.21
N ASP A 262 28.94 6.40 -90.31
CA ASP A 262 29.43 7.24 -91.41
C ASP A 262 29.27 6.52 -92.76
N GLU A 263 29.54 5.21 -92.82
CA GLU A 263 29.29 4.39 -94.00
C GLU A 263 27.80 4.38 -94.37
N LEU A 264 26.91 4.16 -93.40
CA LEU A 264 25.46 4.14 -93.63
C LEU A 264 24.93 5.49 -94.11
N GLU A 265 25.44 6.58 -93.55
CA GLU A 265 25.12 7.94 -93.97
C GLU A 265 25.56 8.19 -95.42
N THR A 266 26.75 7.71 -95.80
CA THR A 266 27.21 7.82 -97.19
C THR A 266 26.36 7.00 -98.16
N LEU A 267 25.87 5.83 -97.74
CA LEU A 267 24.97 4.99 -98.55
C LEU A 267 23.60 5.65 -98.72
N HIS A 268 22.99 6.12 -97.61
CA HIS A 268 21.74 6.87 -97.68
C HIS A 268 21.86 8.09 -98.58
N LYS A 269 22.98 8.83 -98.51
CA LYS A 269 23.21 9.97 -99.40
C LYS A 269 23.24 9.56 -100.87
N LYS A 270 23.91 8.46 -101.20
CA LYS A 270 23.93 7.92 -102.59
C LYS A 270 22.55 7.46 -103.05
N GLU A 271 21.77 6.83 -102.20
CA GLU A 271 20.38 6.44 -102.51
C GLU A 271 19.50 7.67 -102.73
N LEU A 272 19.68 8.72 -101.92
CA LEU A 272 18.97 9.98 -102.06
C LEU A 272 19.34 10.68 -103.39
N ASP A 273 20.62 10.71 -103.74
CA ASP A 273 21.08 11.23 -105.04
C ASP A 273 20.52 10.40 -106.22
N SER A 274 20.49 9.07 -106.10
CA SER A 274 19.93 8.18 -107.13
C SER A 274 18.43 8.36 -107.30
N THR A 275 17.68 8.47 -106.21
CA THR A 275 16.23 8.70 -106.25
C THR A 275 15.91 10.11 -106.75
N GLU A 276 16.73 11.11 -106.42
CA GLU A 276 16.60 12.46 -106.99
C GLU A 276 16.86 12.46 -108.50
N GLN A 277 17.89 11.73 -108.97
CA GLN A 277 18.16 11.56 -110.40
C GLN A 277 17.01 10.87 -111.13
N GLU A 278 16.45 9.82 -110.53
CA GLU A 278 15.29 9.10 -111.07
C GLU A 278 14.05 10.00 -111.12
N LEU A 279 13.78 10.77 -110.06
CA LEU A 279 12.70 11.75 -110.03
C LEU A 279 12.88 12.80 -111.12
N ARG A 280 14.10 13.31 -111.33
CA ARG A 280 14.42 14.25 -112.42
C ARG A 280 14.15 13.64 -113.79
N ARG A 281 14.49 12.35 -113.99
CA ARG A 281 14.19 11.62 -115.23
C ARG A 281 12.69 11.54 -115.48
N VAL A 282 11.92 11.06 -114.50
CA VAL A 282 10.47 10.92 -114.59
C VAL A 282 9.79 12.27 -114.82
N ILE A 283 10.28 13.35 -114.18
CA ILE A 283 9.80 14.72 -114.44
C ILE A 283 10.09 15.14 -115.89
N GLY A 284 11.27 14.81 -116.43
CA GLY A 284 11.62 15.07 -117.83
C GLY A 284 10.71 14.31 -118.81
N GLU A 285 10.51 13.02 -118.58
CA GLU A 285 9.60 12.19 -119.37
C GLU A 285 8.16 12.69 -119.31
N ASN A 286 7.68 13.10 -118.12
CA ASN A 286 6.36 13.72 -117.97
C ASN A 286 6.25 15.02 -118.77
N LYS A 287 7.29 15.86 -118.77
CA LYS A 287 7.31 17.09 -119.59
C LYS A 287 7.27 16.79 -121.08
N ASP A 288 7.99 15.77 -121.54
CA ASP A 288 7.99 15.38 -122.94
C ASP A 288 6.65 14.74 -123.37
N LEU A 289 6.04 13.94 -122.49
CA LEU A 289 4.69 13.42 -122.69
C LEU A 289 3.66 14.56 -122.73
N GLN A 290 3.78 15.56 -121.86
CA GLN A 290 2.95 16.77 -121.90
C GLN A 290 3.09 17.50 -123.24
N LYS A 291 4.31 17.69 -123.76
CA LYS A 291 4.53 18.30 -125.08
C LYS A 291 3.93 17.48 -126.22
N LYS A 292 4.08 16.15 -126.18
CA LYS A 292 3.47 15.26 -127.18
C LYS A 292 1.94 15.31 -127.12
N LEU A 293 1.37 15.34 -125.92
CA LEU A 293 -0.07 15.51 -125.73
C LEU A 293 -0.55 16.85 -126.29
N GLU A 294 0.20 17.92 -126.03
CA GLU A 294 -0.09 19.26 -126.53
C GLU A 294 0.00 19.33 -128.06
N GLN A 295 0.98 18.66 -128.68
CA GLN A 295 1.09 18.52 -130.13
C GLN A 295 -0.10 17.78 -130.75
N VAL A 296 -0.51 16.64 -130.17
CA VAL A 296 -1.69 15.88 -130.62
C VAL A 296 -2.97 16.70 -130.45
N LEU A 297 -3.10 17.45 -129.35
CA LEU A 297 -4.22 18.37 -129.15
C LEU A 297 -4.24 19.47 -130.22
N THR A 298 -3.09 20.05 -130.57
CA THR A 298 -3.03 21.06 -131.63
C THR A 298 -3.35 20.49 -133.02
N GLU A 299 -2.92 19.26 -133.33
CA GLU A 299 -3.25 18.59 -134.59
C GLU A 299 -4.75 18.22 -134.67
N GLN A 300 -5.36 17.80 -133.56
CA GLN A 300 -6.80 17.56 -133.49
C GLN A 300 -7.61 18.86 -133.61
N VAL A 301 -7.13 19.97 -133.04
CA VAL A 301 -7.78 21.29 -133.14
C VAL A 301 -7.65 21.89 -134.56
N GLU A 302 -6.55 21.66 -135.28
CA GLU A 302 -6.43 22.08 -136.69
C GLU A 302 -7.33 21.25 -137.62
N ASN A 303 -7.49 19.96 -137.36
CA ASN A 303 -8.41 19.11 -138.13
C ASN A 303 -9.89 19.40 -137.84
N ALA A 304 -10.24 19.77 -136.60
CA ALA A 304 -11.61 20.17 -136.24
C ALA A 304 -12.03 21.55 -136.80
N LYS A 305 -11.09 22.43 -137.18
CA LYS A 305 -11.40 23.76 -137.73
C LYS A 305 -11.76 23.79 -139.23
N LYS A 306 -11.59 22.68 -139.97
CA LYS A 306 -11.90 22.60 -141.41
C LYS A 306 -13.26 21.99 -141.75
N GLU A 307 -13.99 21.47 -140.77
CA GLU A 307 -15.35 20.95 -140.97
C GLU A 307 -16.32 21.60 -139.97
N ILE A 308 -17.23 22.40 -140.54
CA ILE A 308 -18.58 22.74 -140.04
C ILE A 308 -18.76 24.15 -139.44
N SER A 309 -19.42 24.95 -140.30
CA SER A 309 -20.20 26.16 -140.10
C SER A 309 -21.51 25.86 -139.35
N ASP A 310 -21.84 26.73 -138.40
CA ASP A 310 -23.15 27.14 -137.85
C ASP A 310 -24.20 26.08 -137.47
N ARG A 311 -24.42 25.97 -136.15
CA ARG A 311 -25.75 25.86 -135.53
C ARG A 311 -25.70 26.30 -134.06
N GLU A 312 -26.29 27.46 -133.79
CA GLU A 312 -26.72 27.93 -132.47
C GLU A 312 -28.09 27.36 -132.11
N LEU A 313 -28.28 26.90 -130.86
CA LEU A 313 -29.39 27.31 -129.98
C LEU A 313 -29.18 26.81 -128.52
N GLU A 314 -29.73 27.59 -127.59
CA GLU A 314 -29.44 27.75 -126.17
C GLU A 314 -30.10 26.75 -125.18
N LYS A 315 -29.51 26.66 -123.98
CA LYS A 315 -30.09 26.60 -122.59
C LYS A 315 -29.16 25.79 -121.67
N SER A 316 -28.88 26.11 -120.40
CA SER A 316 -29.24 27.18 -119.46
C SER A 316 -28.45 26.93 -118.15
N LEU A 317 -28.28 27.98 -117.33
CA LEU A 317 -27.93 28.00 -115.87
C LEU A 317 -26.43 27.78 -115.54
N GLY A 318 -25.72 28.68 -114.86
CA GLY A 318 -26.04 29.95 -114.20
C GLY A 318 -24.78 30.46 -113.47
N ASP A 319 -24.53 31.78 -113.60
CA ASP A 319 -24.22 32.76 -112.55
C ASP A 319 -23.10 32.46 -111.51
N GLU A 320 -22.17 33.34 -111.14
CA GLU A 320 -21.89 34.75 -111.40
C GLU A 320 -20.41 35.04 -111.00
N GLU A 321 -19.87 36.15 -111.52
CA GLU A 321 -18.73 36.93 -111.01
C GLU A 321 -18.99 37.34 -109.52
N GLU A 322 -18.08 37.84 -108.69
CA GLU A 322 -17.03 38.82 -108.86
C GLU A 322 -16.26 38.89 -107.52
N SER A 323 -15.16 39.64 -107.52
CA SER A 323 -14.33 40.11 -106.41
C SER A 323 -15.00 40.27 -105.03
N LEU A 324 -14.22 40.10 -103.94
CA LEU A 324 -13.98 41.15 -102.93
C LEU A 324 -13.09 40.68 -101.75
N ALA A 325 -12.24 41.62 -101.34
CA ALA A 325 -11.47 41.83 -100.12
C ALA A 325 -11.56 40.86 -98.92
N LEU A 326 -10.39 40.73 -98.27
CA LEU A 326 -10.13 40.19 -96.92
C LEU A 326 -11.16 40.57 -95.85
N PRO A 327 -11.47 39.63 -94.95
CA PRO A 327 -11.73 39.92 -93.56
C PRO A 327 -10.79 39.14 -92.61
N ILE A 328 -10.25 39.86 -91.63
CA ILE A 328 -9.63 39.27 -90.43
C ILE A 328 -10.76 38.65 -89.60
N TYR A 329 -10.69 37.35 -89.30
CA TYR A 329 -11.54 36.71 -88.28
C TYR A 329 -10.82 35.63 -87.49
N SER A 330 -11.18 35.62 -86.20
CA SER A 330 -10.61 34.95 -85.04
C SER A 330 -10.74 33.42 -85.08
N PRO A 331 -9.71 32.67 -84.66
CA PRO A 331 -9.81 31.21 -84.56
C PRO A 331 -10.83 30.82 -83.49
N GLY A 332 -11.82 30.02 -83.91
CA GLY A 332 -12.68 29.28 -83.00
C GLY A 332 -11.86 28.28 -82.19
N LYS A 333 -12.22 28.13 -80.91
CA LYS A 333 -11.64 27.15 -79.98
C LYS A 333 -11.62 25.76 -80.63
N VAL A 334 -10.42 25.29 -80.96
CA VAL A 334 -10.13 23.88 -81.19
C VAL A 334 -9.30 23.43 -80.00
N ASP A 335 -9.71 22.31 -79.41
CA ASP A 335 -9.11 21.70 -78.24
C ASP A 335 -7.57 21.56 -78.40
N PRO A 336 -6.77 22.21 -77.53
CA PRO A 336 -5.30 22.11 -77.57
C PRO A 336 -4.75 20.68 -77.39
N SER A 337 -5.60 19.73 -77.01
CA SER A 337 -5.23 18.36 -76.61
C SER A 337 -5.37 17.32 -77.74
N ALA A 338 -5.82 17.70 -78.94
CA ALA A 338 -6.06 16.74 -80.02
C ALA A 338 -4.77 16.37 -80.80
N GLY A 339 -4.15 15.25 -80.42
CA GLY A 339 -3.23 14.51 -81.30
C GLY A 339 -1.73 14.74 -81.11
N LYS A 340 -1.28 15.22 -79.95
CA LYS A 340 0.15 15.31 -79.60
C LYS A 340 0.48 14.35 -78.45
N ASN A 341 1.59 13.63 -78.55
CA ASN A 341 2.07 12.69 -77.52
C ASN A 341 3.01 13.35 -76.50
N ASP A 342 2.84 14.65 -76.25
CA ASP A 342 3.65 15.39 -75.29
C ASP A 342 3.01 15.27 -73.89
N TRP A 343 3.81 14.95 -72.87
CA TRP A 343 3.38 14.84 -71.47
C TRP A 343 3.75 16.10 -70.67
N CYS A 344 2.81 16.63 -69.87
CA CYS A 344 2.99 17.85 -69.09
C CYS A 344 3.32 17.53 -67.63
N GLY A 345 4.51 17.93 -67.16
CA GLY A 345 4.96 17.72 -65.78
C GLY A 345 4.32 18.64 -64.72
N LEU A 346 3.51 19.64 -65.12
CA LEU A 346 2.81 20.55 -64.19
C LEU A 346 1.41 20.07 -63.80
N CYS A 347 0.72 19.35 -64.69
CA CYS A 347 -0.62 18.81 -64.42
C CYS A 347 -0.75 17.30 -64.66
N GLU A 348 0.37 16.64 -64.99
CA GLU A 348 0.53 15.19 -65.21
C GLU A 348 -0.38 14.60 -66.32
N ARG A 349 -0.84 15.42 -67.28
CA ARG A 349 -1.70 15.00 -68.39
C ARG A 349 -0.97 15.00 -69.74
N ASP A 350 -1.36 14.07 -70.60
CA ASP A 350 -0.91 13.98 -72.00
C ASP A 350 -1.61 15.01 -72.90
N GLY A 351 -0.95 15.40 -73.99
CA GLY A 351 -1.49 16.28 -75.04
C GLY A 351 -0.81 17.65 -75.17
N HIS A 352 0.05 18.05 -74.23
CA HIS A 352 0.72 19.37 -74.22
C HIS A 352 2.01 19.37 -73.38
N SER A 353 2.89 20.36 -73.59
CA SER A 353 4.14 20.51 -72.82
C SER A 353 3.97 21.47 -71.63
N SER A 354 4.86 21.38 -70.63
CA SER A 354 4.84 22.22 -69.42
C SER A 354 4.91 23.74 -69.68
N ILE A 355 5.28 24.17 -70.89
CA ILE A 355 5.36 25.59 -71.27
C ILE A 355 4.02 26.16 -71.76
N ASN A 356 3.08 25.29 -72.19
CA ASN A 356 1.78 25.69 -72.70
C ASN A 356 0.67 24.93 -71.94
N CYS A 357 0.74 24.90 -70.60
CA CYS A 357 -0.24 24.23 -69.77
C CYS A 357 -1.54 25.05 -69.68
N PRO A 358 -2.65 24.62 -70.29
CA PRO A 358 -3.91 25.37 -70.23
C PRO A 358 -4.58 25.31 -68.85
N TYR A 359 -4.04 24.49 -67.93
CA TYR A 359 -4.54 24.26 -66.57
C TYR A 359 -3.65 24.90 -65.48
N GLU A 360 -2.69 25.75 -65.86
CA GLU A 360 -1.72 26.36 -64.93
C GLU A 360 -2.38 27.18 -63.79
N ASN A 361 -3.63 27.61 -63.94
CA ASN A 361 -4.36 28.42 -62.96
C ASN A 361 -5.41 27.65 -62.12
N ASP A 362 -5.55 26.32 -62.25
CA ASP A 362 -6.57 25.53 -61.54
C ASP A 362 -6.03 24.83 -60.25
N ILE A 363 -4.82 25.15 -59.79
CA ILE A 363 -4.15 24.52 -58.62
C ILE A 363 -3.99 25.51 -57.43
N PHE A 364 -5.01 26.34 -57.18
CA PHE A 364 -5.20 26.98 -55.86
C PHE A 364 -6.60 26.73 -55.32
#